data_AF-B1HV13-F1
#
_entry.id   AF-B1HV13-F1
#
_cell.length_a   1.000
_cell.length_b   1.000
_cell.length_c   1.000
_cell.angle_alpha   90.00
_cell.angle_beta   90.00
_cell.angle_gamma   90.00
#
_symmetry.space_group_name_H-M   'P 1'
#
loop_
_entity.id
_entity.type
_entity.pdbx_description
1 polymer ?
#
loop_
_entity_poly.entity_id
_entity_poly.type
_entity_poly.pdbx_seq_one_letter_code
_entity_poly.pdbx_strand_id
1 'polypeptide(L)'
;MERDNVITIIVPKGPDSVDFTLVNALSKHDIVITQDYGLAAMVLARGGYPIDQNGREMSNENIERLLDMRHVGQKIRRAGGRTKDPKKRTQENNISFEMKFRQICERAISAQKMEDSTGEK
;
A
#
# COMPACT_ATOMS: atom_id res chain seq x y z
N MET A 1 -6.59 -16.28 -18.59
CA MET A 1 -5.88 -17.29 -17.81
C MET A 1 -6.34 -17.09 -16.38
N GLU A 2 -7.30 -17.89 -15.93
CA GLU A 2 -7.72 -17.89 -14.52
C GLU A 2 -6.62 -18.57 -13.69
N ARG A 3 -6.35 -18.03 -12.51
CA ARG A 3 -5.38 -18.56 -11.56
C ARG A 3 -6.11 -18.79 -10.24
N ASP A 4 -5.83 -19.92 -9.60
CA ASP A 4 -6.42 -20.24 -8.30
C ASP A 4 -6.08 -19.15 -7.28
N ASN A 5 -7.06 -18.76 -6.47
CA ASN A 5 -6.97 -17.70 -5.46
C ASN A 5 -6.64 -16.31 -6.00
N VAL A 6 -6.89 -16.05 -7.28
CA VAL A 6 -6.75 -14.72 -7.89
C VAL A 6 -8.11 -14.23 -8.37
N ILE A 7 -8.54 -13.08 -7.83
CA ILE A 7 -9.75 -12.39 -8.26
C ILE A 7 -9.34 -11.13 -9.01
N THR A 8 -9.81 -10.98 -10.24
CA THR A 8 -9.67 -9.74 -11.01
C THR A 8 -10.96 -8.94 -10.91
N ILE A 9 -10.87 -7.73 -10.39
CA ILE A 9 -12.00 -6.82 -10.26
C ILE A 9 -11.90 -5.75 -11.36
N ILE A 10 -12.94 -5.64 -12.18
CA ILE A 10 -13.05 -4.58 -13.20
C ILE A 10 -13.95 -3.48 -12.66
N VAL A 11 -13.46 -2.25 -12.67
CA VAL A 11 -14.21 -1.08 -12.17
C VAL A 11 -14.58 -0.13 -13.31
N PRO A 12 -15.70 0.60 -13.21
CA PRO A 12 -16.04 1.64 -14.17
C PRO A 12 -14.97 2.74 -14.23
N LYS A 13 -14.75 3.29 -15.42
CA LYS A 13 -13.84 4.41 -15.60
C LYS A 13 -14.33 5.63 -14.82
N GLY A 14 -13.45 6.20 -13.99
CA GLY A 14 -13.72 7.41 -13.23
C GLY A 14 -12.49 7.82 -12.42
N PRO A 15 -12.48 9.05 -11.87
CA PRO A 15 -11.46 9.50 -10.95
C PRO A 15 -11.42 8.57 -9.73
N ASP A 16 -10.23 8.04 -9.41
CA ASP A 16 -9.95 7.23 -8.23
C ASP A 16 -10.88 6.01 -8.03
N SER A 17 -11.59 5.57 -9.09
CA SER A 17 -12.54 4.44 -9.01
C SER A 17 -11.89 3.17 -8.45
N VAL A 18 -10.65 2.90 -8.87
CA VAL A 18 -9.87 1.73 -8.43
C VAL A 18 -9.57 1.84 -6.93
N ASP A 19 -9.12 3.02 -6.49
CA ASP A 19 -8.73 3.27 -5.10
C ASP A 19 -9.93 3.11 -4.17
N PHE A 20 -11.08 3.70 -4.52
CA PHE A 20 -12.31 3.55 -3.73
C PHE A 20 -12.82 2.11 -3.70
N THR A 21 -12.85 1.42 -4.84
CA THR A 21 -13.27 0.01 -4.87
C THR A 21 -12.35 -0.86 -4.01
N LEU A 22 -11.03 -0.66 -4.11
CA LEU A 22 -10.05 -1.39 -3.31
C LEU A 22 -10.28 -1.14 -1.82
N VAL A 23 -10.31 0.13 -1.38
CA VAL A 23 -10.46 0.52 0.03
C VAL A 23 -11.78 0.02 0.62
N ASN A 24 -12.85 0.01 -0.16
CA ASN A 24 -14.15 -0.51 0.27
C ASN A 24 -14.14 -2.04 0.45
N ALA A 25 -13.34 -2.77 -0.33
CA ALA A 25 -13.18 -4.21 -0.22
C ALA A 25 -12.25 -4.65 0.92
N LEU A 26 -11.46 -3.73 1.50
CA LEU A 26 -10.51 -4.04 2.56
C LEU A 26 -11.21 -4.39 3.89
N SER A 27 -10.69 -5.43 4.50
CA SER A 27 -10.86 -5.76 5.92
C SER A 27 -9.63 -5.30 6.72
N LYS A 28 -9.79 -5.25 8.05
CA LYS A 28 -8.66 -4.98 8.95
C LYS A 28 -7.58 -6.04 8.74
N HIS A 29 -6.31 -5.64 8.86
CA HIS A 29 -5.13 -6.47 8.65
C HIS A 29 -4.85 -6.93 7.20
N ASP A 30 -5.69 -6.54 6.23
CA ASP A 30 -5.38 -6.78 4.83
C ASP A 30 -4.09 -6.07 4.40
N ILE A 31 -3.36 -6.67 3.47
CA ILE A 31 -2.09 -6.15 2.96
C ILE A 31 -2.31 -5.60 1.56
N VAL A 32 -1.92 -4.34 1.34
CA VAL A 32 -2.07 -3.67 0.05
C VAL A 32 -0.71 -3.33 -0.52
N ILE A 33 -0.45 -3.78 -1.75
CA ILE A 33 0.75 -3.40 -2.48
C ILE A 33 0.44 -2.16 -3.33
N THR A 34 1.04 -1.01 -3.01
CA THR A 34 0.80 0.25 -3.73
C THR A 34 2.00 1.20 -3.66
N GLN A 35 2.12 2.07 -4.66
CA GLN A 35 3.05 3.23 -4.64
C GLN A 35 2.34 4.57 -4.44
N ASP A 36 1.00 4.58 -4.46
CA ASP A 36 0.25 5.81 -4.23
C ASP A 36 0.15 6.06 -2.72
N TYR A 37 0.80 7.12 -2.25
CA TYR A 37 0.80 7.49 -0.84
C TYR A 37 -0.58 7.95 -0.33
N GLY A 38 -1.44 8.47 -1.21
CA GLY A 38 -2.83 8.78 -0.88
C GLY A 38 -3.63 7.50 -0.61
N LEU A 39 -3.53 6.52 -1.51
CA LEU A 39 -4.14 5.21 -1.31
C LEU A 39 -3.58 4.53 -0.05
N ALA A 40 -2.27 4.56 0.16
CA ALA A 40 -1.66 4.00 1.37
C ALA A 40 -2.20 4.63 2.66
N ALA A 41 -2.44 5.95 2.68
CA ALA A 41 -3.07 6.60 3.82
C ALA A 41 -4.50 6.09 4.06
N MET A 42 -5.28 5.86 2.99
CA MET A 42 -6.62 5.27 3.10
C MET A 42 -6.58 3.82 3.61
N VAL A 43 -5.58 3.03 3.19
CA VAL A 43 -5.37 1.67 3.69
C VAL A 43 -5.07 1.67 5.19
N LEU A 44 -4.18 2.56 5.66
CA LEU A 44 -3.88 2.71 7.09
C LEU A 44 -5.12 3.08 7.88
N ALA A 45 -5.95 4.00 7.36
CA ALA A 45 -7.19 4.41 8.01
C ALA A 45 -8.22 3.26 8.15
N ARG A 46 -8.13 2.22 7.31
CA ARG A 46 -8.95 0.98 7.39
C ARG A 46 -8.30 -0.11 8.27
N GLY A 47 -7.14 0.17 8.86
CA GLY A 47 -6.39 -0.80 9.66
C GLY A 47 -5.66 -1.87 8.84
N GLY A 48 -5.41 -1.61 7.56
CA GLY A 48 -4.61 -2.47 6.69
C GLY A 48 -3.11 -2.09 6.71
N TYR A 49 -2.31 -2.91 6.04
CA TYR A 49 -0.85 -2.74 5.92
C TYR A 49 -0.45 -2.41 4.47
N PRO A 50 -0.15 -1.14 4.16
CA PRO A 50 0.35 -0.78 2.84
C PRO A 50 1.87 -0.98 2.71
N ILE A 51 2.30 -1.54 1.58
CA ILE A 51 3.71 -1.75 1.22
C ILE A 51 3.92 -1.43 -0.26
N ASP A 52 5.07 -0.84 -0.62
CA ASP A 52 5.42 -0.67 -2.03
C ASP A 52 6.12 -1.91 -2.58
N GLN A 53 6.23 -2.01 -3.91
CA GLN A 53 6.87 -3.17 -4.53
C GLN A 53 8.33 -3.33 -4.09
N ASN A 54 9.03 -2.28 -3.64
CA ASN A 54 10.45 -2.31 -3.26
C ASN A 54 10.67 -2.67 -1.78
N GLY A 55 9.60 -2.94 -1.03
CA GLY A 55 9.68 -3.31 0.38
C GLY A 55 9.59 -2.14 1.35
N ARG A 56 9.15 -0.95 0.91
CA ARG A 56 8.84 0.14 1.82
C ARG A 56 7.43 -0.04 2.37
N GLU A 57 7.36 -0.41 3.64
CA GLU A 57 6.10 -0.32 4.39
C GLU A 57 5.76 1.15 4.67
N MET A 58 4.54 1.54 4.35
CA MET A 58 3.99 2.83 4.73
C MET A 58 3.24 2.66 6.04
N SER A 59 3.50 3.56 6.99
CA SER A 59 3.00 3.47 8.36
C SER A 59 2.55 4.83 8.86
N ASN A 60 1.82 4.86 9.96
CA ASN A 60 1.33 6.12 10.54
C ASN A 60 2.49 7.07 10.90
N GLU A 61 3.67 6.54 11.20
CA GLU A 61 4.85 7.34 11.55
C GLU A 61 5.53 7.99 10.33
N ASN A 62 5.27 7.50 9.12
CA ASN A 62 5.97 7.97 7.91
C ASN A 62 5.05 8.53 6.81
N ILE A 63 3.75 8.23 6.86
CA ILE A 63 2.83 8.52 5.76
C ILE A 63 2.67 10.02 5.50
N GLU A 64 2.59 10.84 6.55
CA GLU A 64 2.49 12.30 6.42
C GLU A 64 3.69 12.88 5.67
N ARG A 65 4.90 12.48 6.07
CA ARG A 65 6.14 12.88 5.41
C ARG A 65 6.17 12.46 3.94
N LEU A 66 5.69 11.25 3.63
CA LEU A 66 5.65 10.76 2.24
C LEU A 66 4.67 11.57 1.39
N LEU A 67 3.51 11.92 1.93
CA LEU A 67 2.52 12.80 1.29
C LEU A 67 3.10 14.20 1.04
N ASP A 68 3.81 14.76 2.01
CA ASP A 68 4.49 16.05 1.85
C ASP A 68 5.56 16.01 0.76
N MET A 69 6.36 14.95 0.71
CA MET A 69 7.35 14.76 -0.36
C MET A 69 6.69 14.67 -1.74
N ARG A 70 5.53 13.99 -1.85
CA ARG A 70 4.73 13.95 -3.09
C ARG A 70 4.28 15.36 -3.48
N HIS A 71 3.74 16.13 -2.54
CA HIS A 71 3.27 17.50 -2.76
C HIS A 71 4.38 18.43 -3.21
N VAL A 72 5.53 18.41 -2.53
CA VAL A 72 6.71 19.20 -2.91
C VAL A 72 7.18 18.82 -4.31
N GLY A 73 7.25 17.52 -4.63
CA GLY A 73 7.59 17.05 -5.97
C GLY A 73 6.61 17.52 -7.04
N GLN A 74 5.30 17.55 -6.75
CA GLN A 74 4.28 18.09 -7.64
C GLN A 74 4.45 19.60 -7.85
N LYS A 75 4.73 20.36 -6.79
CA LYS A 75 5.01 21.80 -6.89
C LYS A 75 6.22 22.09 -7.79
N ILE A 76 7.32 21.36 -7.61
CA ILE A 76 8.53 21.49 -8.45
C ILE A 76 8.19 21.26 -9.92
N ARG A 77 7.46 20.18 -10.24
CA ARG A 77 7.06 19.88 -11.62
C ARG A 77 6.15 20.95 -12.23
N ARG A 78 5.18 21.47 -11.46
CA ARG A 78 4.29 22.56 -11.91
C ARG A 78 5.05 23.86 -12.20
N ALA A 79 6.13 24.11 -11.48
CA ALA A 79 7.02 25.25 -11.72
C ALA A 79 8.02 25.03 -12.88
N GLY A 80 7.90 23.92 -13.63
CA GLY A 80 8.80 23.57 -14.73
C GLY A 80 10.10 22.88 -14.30
N GLY A 81 10.28 22.61 -13.00
CA GLY A 81 11.42 21.88 -12.48
C GLY A 81 11.36 20.38 -12.79
N ARG A 82 12.51 19.72 -12.80
CA ARG A 82 12.63 18.27 -13.03
C ARG A 82 12.86 17.54 -11.71
N THR A 83 12.15 16.44 -11.50
CA THR A 83 12.44 15.46 -10.44
C THR A 83 13.13 14.25 -11.07
N LYS A 84 14.01 13.57 -10.32
CA LYS A 84 14.59 12.30 -10.80
C LYS A 84 13.49 11.25 -10.89
N ASP A 85 13.49 10.50 -11.99
CA ASP A 85 12.65 9.32 -12.10
C ASP A 85 13.08 8.25 -11.10
N PRO A 86 12.15 7.39 -10.66
CA PRO A 86 12.50 6.22 -9.88
C PRO A 86 13.58 5.40 -10.58
N LYS A 87 14.57 4.94 -9.81
CA LYS A 87 15.59 4.04 -10.35
C LYS A 87 14.93 2.74 -10.81
N LYS A 88 15.55 2.08 -11.79
CA LYS A 88 15.18 0.70 -12.14
C LYS A 88 15.26 -0.18 -10.91
N ARG A 89 14.27 -1.06 -10.75
CA ARG A 89 14.22 -2.05 -9.69
C ARG A 89 15.43 -2.98 -9.77
N THR A 90 16.04 -3.29 -8.64
CA THR A 90 17.22 -4.16 -8.54
C THR A 90 16.89 -5.47 -7.82
N GLN A 91 17.85 -6.40 -7.79
CA GLN A 91 17.74 -7.65 -7.03
C GLN A 91 17.60 -7.39 -5.52
N GLU A 92 18.29 -6.38 -5.00
CA GLU A 92 18.17 -5.95 -3.61
C GLU A 92 16.75 -5.49 -3.28
N ASN A 93 16.04 -4.87 -4.22
CA ASN A 93 14.63 -4.52 -4.02
C ASN A 93 13.72 -5.75 -3.96
N ASN A 94 14.05 -6.84 -4.67
CA ASN A 94 13.30 -8.10 -4.55
C ASN A 94 13.48 -8.69 -3.15
N ILE A 95 14.73 -8.75 -2.67
CA ILE A 95 15.06 -9.27 -1.35
C ILE A 95 14.40 -8.41 -0.26
N SER A 96 14.50 -7.08 -0.36
CA SER A 96 13.88 -6.15 0.60
C SER A 96 12.37 -6.30 0.62
N PHE A 97 11.73 -6.47 -0.55
CA PHE A 97 10.30 -6.69 -0.62
C PHE A 97 9.90 -8.01 0.02
N GLU A 98 10.57 -9.11 -0.32
CA GLU A 98 10.27 -10.43 0.23
C GLU A 98 10.40 -10.43 1.76
N MET A 99 11.51 -9.91 2.28
CA MET A 99 11.74 -9.81 3.72
C MET A 99 10.66 -9.00 4.42
N LYS A 100 10.34 -7.81 3.90
CA LYS A 100 9.37 -6.92 4.54
C LYS A 100 7.95 -7.47 4.42
N PHE A 101 7.58 -7.99 3.26
CA PHE A 101 6.27 -8.59 3.02
C PHE A 101 6.03 -9.78 3.96
N ARG A 102 7.02 -10.67 4.14
CA ARG A 102 6.93 -11.77 5.11
C ARG A 102 6.65 -11.28 6.54
N GLN A 103 7.38 -10.27 7.00
CA GLN A 103 7.16 -9.66 8.32
C GLN A 103 5.75 -9.07 8.46
N ILE A 104 5.24 -8.43 7.40
CA ILE A 104 3.87 -7.90 7.39
C ILE A 104 2.87 -9.05 7.51
N CYS A 105 3.02 -10.14 6.73
CA CYS A 105 2.16 -11.32 6.81
C CYS A 105 2.13 -11.92 8.22
N GLU A 106 3.28 -12.08 8.85
CA GLU A 106 3.39 -12.61 10.22
C GLU A 106 2.65 -11.73 11.24
N ARG A 107 2.78 -10.40 11.13
CA ARG A 107 2.05 -9.45 11.98
C ARG A 107 0.54 -9.49 11.72
N ALA A 108 0.11 -9.52 10.45
CA ALA A 108 -1.30 -9.58 10.08
C ALA A 108 -1.99 -10.84 10.62
N ILE A 109 -1.35 -12.01 10.44
CA ILE A 109 -1.85 -13.29 10.97
C ILE A 109 -1.92 -13.26 12.49
N SER A 110 -0.90 -12.71 13.16
CA SER A 110 -0.87 -12.63 14.63
C SER A 110 -1.96 -11.69 15.16
N ALA A 111 -2.16 -10.54 14.53
CA ALA A 111 -3.19 -9.58 14.90
C ALA A 111 -4.60 -10.16 14.73
N GLN A 112 -4.87 -10.84 13.62
CA GLN A 112 -6.15 -11.50 13.38
C GLN A 112 -6.46 -12.56 14.45
N LYS A 113 -5.48 -13.41 14.79
CA LYS A 113 -5.64 -14.43 15.85
C LYS A 113 -5.94 -13.82 17.22
N MET A 114 -5.31 -12.69 17.55
CA MET A 114 -5.57 -12.01 18.82
C MET A 114 -7.01 -11.51 18.88
N GLU A 115 -7.53 -10.88 17.83
CA GLU A 115 -8.91 -10.40 17.77
C GLU A 115 -9.94 -11.53 17.83
N ASP A 116 -9.71 -12.61 17.08
CA ASP A 116 -10.56 -13.80 17.09
C ASP A 116 -10.63 -14.44 18.49
N SER A 117 -9.57 -14.32 19.30
CA SER A 117 -9.50 -14.87 20.65
C SER A 117 -10.20 -14.01 21.72
N THR A 118 -10.35 -12.71 21.47
CA THR A 118 -10.98 -11.76 22.40
C THR A 118 -12.50 -11.62 22.25
N GLY A 119 -13.11 -12.26 21.24
CA GLY A 119 -14.57 -12.42 21.15
C GLY A 119 -15.36 -11.15 20.79
N GLU A 120 -14.71 -10.08 20.36
CA GLU A 120 -15.41 -8.91 19.78
C GLU A 120 -15.72 -9.21 18.31
N LYS A 121 -16.92 -9.74 18.07
CA LYS A 121 -17.58 -9.73 16.76
C LYS A 121 -18.62 -8.62 16.72
#